data_AF-A0AAF0GSZ6-F1
#
_entry.id   AF-A0AAF0GSZ6-F1
#
_cell.length_a   1.000
_cell.length_b   1.000
_cell.length_c   1.000
_cell.angle_alpha   90.00
_cell.angle_beta   90.00
_cell.angle_gamma   90.00
#
_symmetry.space_group_name_H-M   'P 1'
#
loop_
_entity.id
_entity.type
_entity.pdbx_description
1 polymer ?
#
loop_
_entity_poly.entity_id
_entity_poly.type
_entity_poly.pdbx_seq_one_letter_code
_entity_poly.pdbx_strand_id
1 'polypeptide(L)'
;MMNNKKINIDPEKFAYHFIDSIAVPNEKDQMEKNAKNKLVGFLTAYYLINNFNQMENGMFDQVKAKKVENMSYKELLEEVSKLTYF
;
A
#
# COMPACT_ATOMS: atom_id res chain seq x y z
N MET A 1 -10.21 7.64 31.57
CA MET A 1 -10.52 6.78 30.42
C MET A 1 -9.67 7.27 29.25
N MET A 2 -8.73 6.45 28.76
CA MET A 2 -7.99 6.79 27.54
C MET A 2 -8.95 6.62 26.37
N ASN A 3 -9.28 7.73 25.70
CA ASN A 3 -9.99 7.70 24.43
C ASN A 3 -9.08 6.99 23.42
N ASN A 4 -9.26 5.68 23.25
CA ASN A 4 -8.64 4.91 22.18
C ASN A 4 -9.24 5.37 20.84
N LYS A 5 -8.80 6.54 20.36
CA LYS A 5 -9.12 7.01 19.01
C LYS A 5 -8.42 6.06 18.05
N LYS A 6 -9.20 5.17 17.43
CA LYS A 6 -8.75 4.35 16.30
C LYS A 6 -8.22 5.27 15.21
N ILE A 7 -7.02 4.97 14.73
CA ILE A 7 -6.41 5.74 13.64
C ILE A 7 -6.92 5.15 12.32
N ASN A 8 -7.45 6.01 11.45
CA ASN A 8 -7.82 5.64 10.09
C ASN A 8 -7.12 6.59 9.13
N ILE A 9 -6.22 6.05 8.31
CA ILE A 9 -5.37 6.82 7.40
C ILE A 9 -5.94 6.68 5.99
N ASP A 10 -6.07 7.79 5.27
CA ASP A 10 -6.46 7.79 3.86
C ASP A 10 -5.42 6.99 3.02
N PRO A 11 -5.79 5.83 2.46
CA PRO A 11 -4.82 4.94 1.82
C PRO A 11 -4.17 5.55 0.59
N GLU A 12 -4.95 6.28 -0.20
CA GLU A 12 -4.50 6.90 -1.45
C GLU A 12 -3.52 8.04 -1.15
N LYS A 13 -3.86 8.94 -0.22
CA LYS A 13 -2.94 10.01 0.20
C LYS A 13 -1.64 9.45 0.77
N PHE A 14 -1.73 8.42 1.61
CA PHE A 14 -0.54 7.79 2.17
C PHE A 14 0.36 7.20 1.07
N ALA A 15 -0.23 6.47 0.11
CA ALA A 15 0.51 5.85 -0.97
C ALA A 15 1.20 6.88 -1.88
N TYR A 16 0.53 7.99 -2.21
CA TYR A 16 1.15 9.09 -2.96
C TYR A 16 2.31 9.73 -2.20
N HIS A 17 2.12 10.06 -0.92
CA HIS A 17 3.21 10.62 -0.10
C HIS A 17 4.38 9.66 0.05
N PHE A 18 4.11 8.36 0.17
CA PHE A 18 5.15 7.35 0.22
C PHE A 18 5.98 7.34 -1.06
N ILE A 19 5.34 7.26 -2.23
CA ILE A 19 6.10 7.24 -3.48
C ILE A 19 6.85 8.55 -3.69
N ASP A 20 6.28 9.71 -3.36
CA ASP A 20 6.97 11.01 -3.51
C ASP A 20 8.22 11.11 -2.62
N SER A 21 8.24 10.43 -1.47
CA SER A 21 9.41 10.37 -0.59
C SER A 21 10.59 9.56 -1.16
N ILE A 22 10.33 8.70 -2.15
CA ILE A 22 11.37 7.88 -2.78
C ILE A 22 12.06 8.69 -3.88
N ALA A 23 13.33 9.04 -3.66
CA ALA A 23 14.16 9.63 -4.70
C ALA A 23 14.40 8.61 -5.83
N VAL A 24 14.17 9.01 -7.08
CA VAL A 24 14.49 8.21 -8.27
C VAL A 24 15.41 9.01 -9.20
N PRO A 25 16.45 8.38 -9.79
CA PRO A 25 17.30 9.04 -10.78
C PRO A 25 16.48 9.54 -11.97
N ASN A 26 16.73 10.79 -12.40
CA ASN A 26 16.06 11.37 -13.56
C ASN A 26 16.82 11.04 -14.86
N GLU A 27 16.95 9.76 -15.14
CA GLU A 27 17.65 9.22 -16.31
C GLU A 27 16.64 8.64 -17.32
N LYS A 28 16.67 9.13 -18.56
CA LYS A 28 15.65 8.84 -19.58
C LYS A 28 15.58 7.34 -19.92
N ASP A 29 16.72 6.67 -20.00
CA ASP A 29 16.85 5.24 -20.26
C ASP A 29 16.36 4.36 -19.10
N GLN A 30 16.27 4.92 -17.88
CA GLN A 30 15.72 4.24 -16.71
C GLN A 30 14.25 4.58 -16.44
N MET A 31 13.61 5.44 -17.24
CA MET A 31 12.28 5.98 -16.94
C MET A 31 11.21 4.89 -16.77
N GLU A 32 11.23 3.86 -17.63
CA GLU A 32 10.28 2.73 -17.53
C GLU A 32 10.47 1.93 -16.23
N LYS A 33 11.73 1.63 -15.88
CA LYS A 33 12.08 0.92 -14.63
C LYS A 33 11.66 1.75 -13.41
N ASN A 34 11.91 3.06 -13.45
CA ASN A 34 11.53 3.97 -12.37
C ASN A 34 10.01 4.05 -12.20
N ALA A 35 9.26 4.14 -13.31
CA ALA A 35 7.80 4.10 -13.28
C ALA A 35 7.28 2.78 -12.68
N LYS A 36 7.84 1.64 -13.10
CA LYS A 36 7.49 0.33 -12.54
C LYS A 36 7.77 0.26 -11.04
N ASN A 37 8.94 0.73 -10.59
CA ASN A 37 9.29 0.75 -9.16
C ASN A 37 8.35 1.65 -8.35
N LYS A 38 8.01 2.84 -8.85
CA LYS A 38 7.04 3.75 -8.22
C LYS A 38 5.66 3.11 -8.14
N LEU A 39 5.22 2.43 -9.20
CA LEU A 39 3.94 1.71 -9.21
C LEU A 39 3.89 0.59 -8.17
N VAL A 40 4.94 -0.25 -8.10
CA VAL A 40 5.05 -1.30 -7.08
C VAL A 40 5.06 -0.69 -5.68
N GLY A 41 5.79 0.41 -5.48
CA GLY A 41 5.83 1.15 -4.22
C GLY A 41 4.46 1.69 -3.81
N PHE A 42 3.71 2.28 -4.75
CA PHE A 42 2.36 2.77 -4.53
C PHE A 42 1.42 1.65 -4.09
N LEU A 43 1.37 0.56 -4.86
CA LEU A 43 0.50 -0.60 -4.58
C LEU A 43 0.84 -1.24 -3.23
N THR A 44 2.12 -1.35 -2.91
CA THR A 44 2.60 -1.87 -1.62
C THR A 44 2.15 -0.97 -0.47
N ALA A 45 2.37 0.34 -0.56
CA ALA A 45 1.97 1.28 0.47
C ALA A 45 0.46 1.30 0.68
N TYR A 46 -0.31 1.29 -0.41
CA TYR A 46 -1.77 1.25 -0.39
C TYR A 46 -2.31 -0.02 0.29
N TYR A 47 -1.74 -1.19 -0.04
CA TYR A 47 -2.12 -2.46 0.59
C TYR A 47 -1.83 -2.45 2.10
N LEU A 48 -0.62 -2.04 2.49
CA LEU A 48 -0.18 -2.07 3.88
C LEU A 48 -0.98 -1.12 4.76
N ILE A 49 -1.28 0.09 4.28
CA ILE A 49 -2.04 1.06 5.08
C ILE A 49 -3.51 0.67 5.21
N ASN A 50 -4.10 0.07 4.18
CA ASN A 50 -5.44 -0.46 4.28
C ASN A 50 -5.50 -1.64 5.26
N ASN A 51 -4.49 -2.51 5.23
CA ASN A 51 -4.37 -3.58 6.22
C ASN A 51 -4.27 -3.03 7.65
N PHE A 52 -3.43 -2.01 7.87
CA PHE A 52 -3.35 -1.30 9.15
C PHE A 52 -4.70 -0.75 9.61
N ASN A 53 -5.44 -0.07 8.71
CA ASN A 53 -6.77 0.47 9.03
C ASN A 53 -7.77 -0.64 9.42
N GLN A 54 -7.72 -1.81 8.78
CA GLN A 54 -8.58 -2.94 9.15
C GLN A 54 -8.23 -3.51 10.52
N MET A 55 -6.94 -3.61 10.86
CA MET A 55 -6.48 -4.04 12.18
C MET A 55 -6.95 -3.08 13.28
N GLU A 56 -6.80 -1.76 13.08
CA GLU A 56 -7.29 -0.73 14.00
C GLU A 56 -8.82 -0.80 14.17
N ASN A 57 -9.55 -1.14 13.10
CA ASN A 57 -10.99 -1.30 13.14
C ASN A 57 -11.45 -2.60 13.84
N GLY A 58 -10.54 -3.48 14.24
CA GLY A 58 -10.85 -4.70 15.01
C GLY A 58 -11.19 -5.90 14.15
N MET A 59 -10.89 -5.87 12.84
CA MET A 59 -11.12 -6.98 11.91
C MET A 59 -9.99 -8.03 11.95
N PHE A 60 -9.42 -8.28 13.14
CA PHE A 60 -8.16 -9.03 13.31
C PHE A 60 -8.24 -10.47 12.78
N ASP A 61 -9.38 -11.14 12.95
CA ASP A 61 -9.59 -12.54 12.51
C ASP A 61 -9.77 -12.68 10.98
N GLN A 62 -10.02 -11.58 10.27
CA GLN A 62 -10.16 -11.57 8.81
C GLN A 62 -8.84 -11.25 8.09
N VAL A 63 -7.84 -10.74 8.83
CA VAL A 63 -6.55 -10.34 8.29
C VAL A 63 -5.58 -11.52 8.33
N LYS A 64 -5.67 -12.42 7.33
CA LYS A 64 -4.52 -13.26 6.95
C LYS A 64 -3.72 -12.53 5.89
N ALA A 65 -3.14 -11.38 6.26
CA ALA A 65 -2.30 -10.61 5.34
C ALA A 65 -1.06 -11.43 4.98
N LYS A 66 -0.95 -11.83 3.71
CA LYS A 66 0.33 -12.30 3.16
C LYS A 66 1.30 -11.12 3.27
N LYS A 67 2.55 -11.40 3.65
CA LYS A 67 3.59 -10.38 3.54
C LYS A 67 3.78 -10.00 2.08
N VAL A 68 3.84 -8.70 1.77
CA VAL A 68 4.04 -8.21 0.39
C VAL A 68 5.32 -8.76 -0.22
N GLU A 69 6.38 -8.94 0.59
CA GLU A 69 7.67 -9.55 0.17
C GLU A 69 7.53 -10.97 -0.39
N ASN A 70 6.43 -11.67 -0.10
CA ASN A 70 6.13 -13.02 -0.56
C ASN A 70 5.11 -13.06 -1.70
N MET A 71 4.64 -11.90 -2.20
CA MET A 71 3.68 -11.82 -3.30
C MET A 71 4.41 -11.59 -4.63
N SER A 72 3.96 -12.29 -5.67
CA SER A 72 4.21 -11.86 -7.03
C SER A 72 3.50 -10.53 -7.32
N TYR A 73 3.96 -9.81 -8.34
CA TYR A 73 3.31 -8.56 -8.76
C TYR A 73 1.82 -8.74 -9.11
N LYS A 74 1.47 -9.88 -9.73
CA LYS A 74 0.08 -10.23 -10.06
C LYS A 74 -0.76 -10.41 -8.81
N GLU A 75 -0.25 -11.13 -7.81
CA GLU A 75 -0.94 -11.30 -6.52
C GLU A 75 -1.13 -9.95 -5.81
N LEU A 76 -0.11 -9.08 -5.82
CA LEU A 76 -0.24 -7.74 -5.22
C LEU A 76 -1.34 -6.91 -5.90
N LEU A 77 -1.42 -6.94 -7.23
CA LEU A 77 -2.49 -6.27 -7.96
C LEU A 77 -3.87 -6.86 -7.63
N GLU A 78 -3.98 -8.18 -7.55
CA GLU A 78 -5.22 -8.88 -7.16
C GLU A 78 -5.64 -8.55 -5.73
N GLU A 79 -4.70 -8.36 -4.81
CA GLU A 79 -5.01 -7.92 -3.44
C GLU A 79 -5.47 -6.47 -3.40
N VAL A 80 -4.77 -5.55 -4.09
CA VAL A 80 -5.16 -4.13 -4.14
C VAL A 80 -6.54 -3.95 -4.78
N SER A 81 -6.86 -4.70 -5.84
CA SER A 81 -8.17 -4.58 -6.51
C SER A 81 -9.35 -4.96 -5.62
N LYS A 82 -9.16 -5.85 -4.64
CA LYS A 82 -10.18 -6.20 -3.63
C LYS A 82 -10.47 -5.05 -2.66
N LEU A 83 -9.54 -4.10 -2.53
CA LEU A 83 -9.66 -2.96 -1.61
C LEU A 83 -10.37 -1.77 -2.26
N THR A 84 -10.21 -1.61 -3.57
CA THR A 84 -10.86 -0.59 -4.39
C THR A 84 -12.07 -1.22 -5.07
N TYR A 85 -13.20 -1.34 -4.37
CA TYR A 85 -14.45 -1.77 -4.98
C TYR A 85 -14.90 -0.74 -6.04
N PHE A 86 -15.01 -1.19 -7.30
CA PHE A 86 -15.96 -0.65 -8.26
C PHE A 86 -17.21 -1.54 -8.25
#